data_AF-A0AAJ6L2B4-F1
#
_entry.id   AF-A0AAJ6L2B4-F1
#
_cell.length_a   1.000
_cell.length_b   1.000
_cell.length_c   1.000
_cell.angle_alpha   90.00
_cell.angle_beta   90.00
_cell.angle_gamma   90.00
#
_symmetry.space_group_name_H-M   'P 1'
#
loop_
_entity.id
_entity.type
_entity.pdbx_description
1 polymer ?
#
loop_
_entity_poly.entity_id
_entity_poly.type
_entity_poly.pdbx_seq_one_letter_code
_entity_poly.pdbx_strand_id
1 'polypeptide(L)'
;MTVDWSRLGHAYGPAVDTPGHLAALESGDAETRQAALDHLDMAVLHQGFPETATAPAVRAVTALLAEERAHPDTVESLLEFLGDAAVSVTDLSDDRHFEGILPDLADAVAQAYPVVLPLLTASPPDRALFRAENLVAIARMRPLADRREELTALILEWSERGAGPQAEWLHCLGQLDVDLRDRLIDPDPAVRLQAALFHEDDPRGRELILAALAEPPPPGVHQFALVAAALRVAADFDEIATAACQVASRDSWAGFDDGWGALVRFAFPKPYATSRPLTEPQRALVRALVTNDELWDPTNGSCGLVFKQAGLPRRRNACRRLVG
;
A
#
# COMPACT_ATOMS: atom_id res chain seq x y z
N MET A 1 25.31 -22.72 4.69
CA MET A 1 24.91 -23.32 5.98
C MET A 1 23.47 -23.73 5.86
N THR A 2 23.09 -24.91 6.36
CA THR A 2 21.69 -25.36 6.37
C THR A 2 20.93 -24.60 7.45
N VAL A 3 19.79 -24.00 7.09
CA VAL A 3 18.91 -23.27 8.01
C VAL A 3 18.21 -24.26 8.94
N ASP A 4 18.24 -24.02 10.25
CA ASP A 4 17.50 -24.81 11.24
C ASP A 4 16.10 -24.22 11.44
N TRP A 5 15.16 -24.66 10.61
CA TRP A 5 13.76 -24.22 10.61
C TRP A 5 13.00 -24.51 11.90
N SER A 6 13.48 -25.46 12.72
CA SER A 6 12.86 -25.77 14.02
C SER A 6 13.03 -24.65 15.05
N ARG A 7 13.97 -23.74 14.82
CA ARG A 7 14.25 -22.57 15.67
C ARG A 7 13.60 -21.29 15.15
N LEU A 8 12.97 -21.36 13.98
CA LEU A 8 12.28 -20.24 13.35
C LEU A 8 10.78 -20.39 13.55
N GLY A 9 10.10 -19.26 13.60
CA GLY A 9 8.64 -19.17 13.65
C GLY A 9 8.09 -18.39 12.47
N HIS A 10 6.85 -18.68 12.16
CA HIS A 10 5.95 -17.91 11.29
C HIS A 10 4.63 -17.68 12.05
N ALA A 11 3.64 -17.01 11.47
CA ALA A 11 2.43 -16.57 12.18
C ALA A 11 1.66 -17.68 12.93
N TYR A 12 1.74 -18.93 12.47
CA TYR A 12 1.04 -20.08 13.07
C TYR A 12 1.90 -20.99 13.96
N GLY A 13 3.13 -20.58 14.32
CA GLY A 13 4.03 -21.35 15.19
C GLY A 13 5.39 -21.69 14.55
N PRO A 14 6.04 -22.81 14.95
CA PRO A 14 7.33 -23.21 14.40
C PRO A 14 7.30 -23.49 12.90
N ALA A 15 8.28 -22.98 12.15
CA ALA A 15 8.31 -23.00 10.68
C ALA A 15 8.86 -24.31 10.07
N VAL A 16 8.59 -25.46 10.69
CA VAL A 16 9.16 -26.76 10.30
C VAL A 16 8.59 -27.33 8.99
N ASP A 17 7.44 -26.83 8.58
CA ASP A 17 6.72 -27.15 7.34
C ASP A 17 7.21 -26.31 6.13
N THR A 18 7.69 -25.10 6.39
CA THR A 18 8.12 -24.12 5.39
C THR A 18 9.12 -24.68 4.36
N PRO A 19 10.11 -25.52 4.73
CA PRO A 19 11.00 -26.16 3.75
C PRO A 19 10.27 -27.01 2.71
N GLY A 20 9.18 -27.69 3.11
CA GLY A 20 8.37 -28.49 2.20
C GLY A 20 7.65 -27.61 1.17
N HIS A 21 7.09 -26.49 1.61
CA HIS A 21 6.47 -25.49 0.73
C HIS A 21 7.51 -24.86 -0.21
N LEU A 22 8.70 -24.51 0.27
CA LEU A 22 9.76 -23.97 -0.60
C LEU A 22 10.21 -24.96 -1.67
N ALA A 23 10.32 -26.25 -1.36
CA ALA A 23 10.66 -27.28 -2.34
C ALA A 23 9.52 -27.53 -3.37
N ALA A 24 8.27 -27.34 -2.94
CA ALA A 24 7.10 -27.45 -3.80
C ALA A 24 7.07 -26.40 -4.92
N LEU A 25 7.63 -25.20 -4.70
CA LEU A 25 7.70 -24.13 -5.73
C LEU A 25 8.45 -24.56 -7.00
N GLU A 26 9.43 -25.46 -6.87
CA GLU A 26 10.21 -26.01 -7.99
C GLU A 26 9.59 -27.27 -8.59
N SER A 27 9.12 -28.19 -7.73
CA SER A 27 8.85 -29.58 -8.13
C SER A 27 7.42 -30.05 -7.91
N GLY A 28 6.60 -29.26 -7.22
CA GLY A 28 5.19 -29.57 -6.96
C GLY A 28 4.34 -29.45 -8.23
N ASP A 29 3.16 -30.06 -8.22
CA ASP A 29 2.12 -29.76 -9.20
C ASP A 29 1.50 -28.37 -8.95
N ALA A 30 0.58 -27.94 -9.82
CA ALA A 30 -0.01 -26.60 -9.73
C ALA A 30 -0.72 -26.33 -8.40
N GLU A 31 -1.42 -27.32 -7.85
CA GLU A 31 -2.11 -27.20 -6.56
C GLU A 31 -1.10 -27.07 -5.41
N THR A 32 -0.04 -27.88 -5.45
CA THR A 32 1.03 -27.87 -4.45
C THR A 32 1.85 -26.58 -4.51
N ARG A 33 2.07 -26.01 -5.70
CA ARG A 33 2.68 -24.67 -5.87
C ARG A 33 1.79 -23.56 -5.34
N GLN A 34 0.48 -23.61 -5.62
CA GLN A 34 -0.45 -22.62 -5.05
C GLN A 34 -0.44 -22.67 -3.52
N ALA A 35 -0.50 -23.86 -2.92
CA ALA A 35 -0.41 -24.02 -1.47
C ALA A 35 0.93 -23.51 -0.89
N ALA A 36 2.02 -23.57 -1.66
CA ALA A 36 3.29 -23.00 -1.27
C ALA A 36 3.30 -21.46 -1.34
N LEU A 37 2.68 -20.86 -2.36
CA LEU A 37 2.49 -19.41 -2.46
C LEU A 37 1.60 -18.89 -1.32
N ASP A 38 0.47 -19.57 -1.07
CA ASP A 38 -0.44 -19.26 0.04
C ASP A 38 0.29 -19.34 1.39
N HIS A 39 1.24 -20.28 1.55
CA HIS A 39 2.06 -20.38 2.77
C HIS A 39 3.01 -19.18 2.94
N LEU A 40 3.61 -18.68 1.84
CA LEU A 40 4.45 -17.49 1.89
C LEU A 40 3.66 -16.27 2.34
N ASP A 41 2.47 -16.07 1.80
CA ASP A 41 1.59 -14.93 2.10
C ASP A 41 0.94 -15.05 3.49
N MET A 42 0.30 -16.18 3.78
CA MET A 42 -0.53 -16.34 4.97
C MET A 42 0.24 -16.75 6.22
N ALA A 43 1.41 -17.39 6.09
CA ALA A 43 2.19 -17.82 7.26
C ALA A 43 3.47 -17.00 7.42
N VAL A 44 4.29 -16.94 6.36
CA VAL A 44 5.65 -16.39 6.43
C VAL A 44 5.68 -14.86 6.47
N LEU A 45 4.79 -14.18 5.74
CA LEU A 45 4.64 -12.72 5.75
C LEU A 45 3.17 -12.33 6.04
N HIS A 46 2.64 -12.84 7.14
CA HIS A 46 1.22 -12.70 7.46
C HIS A 46 0.81 -11.23 7.60
N GLN A 47 0.00 -10.75 6.64
CA GLN A 47 -0.52 -9.38 6.59
C GLN A 47 0.59 -8.31 6.57
N GLY A 48 1.71 -8.61 5.92
CA GLY A 48 2.86 -7.70 5.84
C GLY A 48 3.70 -7.64 7.10
N PHE A 49 3.41 -8.43 8.13
CA PHE A 49 4.22 -8.52 9.34
C PHE A 49 5.22 -9.68 9.22
N PRO A 50 6.53 -9.40 9.22
CA PRO A 50 7.55 -10.42 9.10
C PRO A 50 7.75 -11.17 10.41
N GLU A 51 8.23 -12.39 10.29
CA GLU A 51 8.58 -13.31 11.36
C GLU A 51 10.02 -13.81 11.18
N THR A 52 10.56 -14.54 12.16
CA THR A 52 11.94 -15.06 12.08
C THR A 52 12.19 -16.00 10.88
N ALA A 53 11.14 -16.60 10.30
CA ALA A 53 11.23 -17.41 9.09
C ALA A 53 11.28 -16.59 7.77
N THR A 54 10.89 -15.30 7.78
CA THR A 54 10.74 -14.50 6.57
C THR A 54 12.07 -14.27 5.85
N ALA A 55 13.13 -13.86 6.55
CA ALA A 55 14.42 -13.62 5.91
C ALA A 55 15.02 -14.91 5.29
N PRO A 56 15.01 -16.07 5.97
CA PRO A 56 15.39 -17.34 5.35
C PRO A 56 14.53 -17.74 4.14
N ALA A 57 13.23 -17.49 4.16
CA ALA A 57 12.34 -17.75 3.02
C ALA A 57 12.67 -16.83 1.83
N VAL A 58 12.89 -15.53 2.06
CA VAL A 58 13.34 -14.56 1.04
C VAL A 58 14.63 -15.04 0.38
N ARG A 59 15.61 -15.52 1.16
CA ARG A 59 16.87 -16.07 0.61
C ARG A 59 16.63 -17.33 -0.24
N ALA A 60 15.74 -18.21 0.20
CA ALA A 60 15.40 -19.42 -0.55
C ALA A 60 14.69 -19.11 -1.88
N VAL A 61 13.70 -18.20 -1.86
CA VAL A 61 13.01 -17.72 -3.06
C VAL A 61 13.98 -17.03 -4.02
N THR A 62 14.87 -16.17 -3.49
CA THR A 62 15.92 -15.53 -4.27
C THR A 62 16.83 -16.55 -4.96
N ALA A 63 17.22 -17.62 -4.25
CA ALA A 63 18.03 -18.70 -4.82
C ALA A 63 17.28 -19.47 -5.92
N LEU A 64 15.99 -19.77 -5.73
CA LEU A 64 15.16 -20.41 -6.75
C LEU A 64 15.08 -19.59 -8.04
N LEU A 65 14.94 -18.27 -7.92
CA LEU A 65 14.93 -17.35 -9.07
C LEU A 65 16.31 -17.26 -9.73
N ALA A 66 17.38 -17.12 -8.94
CA ALA A 66 18.75 -16.98 -9.44
C ALA A 66 19.25 -18.25 -10.16
N GLU A 67 18.80 -19.42 -9.72
CA GLU A 67 19.16 -20.71 -10.30
C GLU A 67 18.19 -21.14 -11.43
N GLU A 68 17.22 -20.31 -11.79
CA GLU A 68 16.17 -20.60 -12.79
C GLU A 68 15.38 -21.89 -12.48
N ARG A 69 15.18 -22.18 -11.18
CA ARG A 69 14.49 -23.39 -10.68
C ARG A 69 13.03 -23.14 -10.32
N ALA A 70 12.64 -21.88 -10.13
CA ALA A 70 11.24 -21.52 -9.93
C ALA A 70 10.41 -21.92 -11.16
N HIS A 71 9.26 -22.55 -10.96
CA HIS A 71 8.37 -22.84 -12.07
C HIS A 71 7.83 -21.53 -12.67
N PRO A 72 7.72 -21.39 -14.02
CA PRO A 72 7.33 -20.12 -14.66
C PRO A 72 6.01 -19.50 -14.18
N ASP A 73 5.05 -20.32 -13.75
CA ASP A 73 3.77 -19.83 -13.22
C ASP A 73 3.84 -19.23 -11.80
N THR A 74 4.95 -19.42 -11.10
CA THR A 74 5.17 -18.86 -9.76
C THR A 74 5.96 -17.56 -9.78
N VAL A 75 6.67 -17.25 -10.87
CA VAL A 75 7.65 -16.14 -10.90
C VAL A 75 7.03 -14.82 -10.46
N GLU A 76 5.86 -14.45 -10.98
CA GLU A 76 5.22 -13.17 -10.61
C GLU A 76 4.83 -13.13 -9.12
N SER A 77 4.28 -14.21 -8.56
CA SER A 77 3.95 -14.29 -7.14
C SER A 77 5.19 -14.31 -6.23
N LEU A 78 6.30 -14.86 -6.70
CA LEU A 78 7.57 -14.79 -5.98
C LEU A 78 8.14 -13.36 -6.00
N LEU A 79 7.96 -12.61 -7.09
CA LEU A 79 8.33 -11.20 -7.15
C LEU A 79 7.46 -10.34 -6.24
N GLU A 80 6.16 -10.63 -6.19
CA GLU A 80 5.22 -10.01 -5.24
C GLU A 80 5.67 -10.21 -3.79
N PHE A 81 5.93 -11.46 -3.40
CA PHE A 81 6.43 -11.78 -2.06
C PHE A 81 7.73 -11.02 -1.70
N LEU A 82 8.66 -10.87 -2.64
CA LEU A 82 9.89 -10.10 -2.42
C LEU A 82 9.63 -8.59 -2.31
N GLY A 83 8.69 -8.07 -3.11
CA GLY A 83 8.23 -6.69 -3.03
C GLY A 83 7.56 -6.39 -1.69
N ASP A 84 6.64 -7.23 -1.25
CA ASP A 84 5.94 -7.10 0.04
C ASP A 84 6.91 -7.21 1.22
N ALA A 85 7.89 -8.11 1.15
CA ALA A 85 8.95 -8.17 2.13
C ALA A 85 9.74 -6.85 2.20
N ALA A 86 10.02 -6.21 1.06
CA ALA A 86 10.68 -4.90 1.01
C ALA A 86 9.81 -3.76 1.59
N VAL A 87 8.50 -3.79 1.31
CA VAL A 87 7.52 -2.88 1.91
C VAL A 87 7.53 -3.01 3.43
N SER A 88 7.48 -4.24 3.95
CA SER A 88 7.53 -4.49 5.40
C SER A 88 8.78 -3.92 6.06
N VAL A 89 9.95 -4.03 5.42
CA VAL A 89 11.21 -3.45 5.91
C VAL A 89 11.14 -1.93 5.98
N THR A 90 10.51 -1.30 5.00
CA THR A 90 10.39 0.16 4.93
C THR A 90 9.39 0.69 5.96
N ASP A 91 8.18 0.10 5.97
CA ASP A 91 7.04 0.57 6.76
C ASP A 91 7.22 0.31 8.27
N LEU A 92 7.92 -0.76 8.64
CA LEU A 92 8.15 -1.14 10.04
C LEU A 92 9.50 -0.61 10.58
N SER A 93 10.23 0.20 9.82
CA SER A 93 11.60 0.61 10.17
C SER A 93 11.74 1.36 11.51
N ASP A 94 10.67 2.01 11.98
CA ASP A 94 10.62 2.72 13.25
C ASP A 94 9.90 1.92 14.38
N ASP A 95 9.45 0.69 14.11
CA ASP A 95 8.74 -0.15 15.08
C ASP A 95 9.71 -1.03 15.88
N ARG A 96 9.75 -0.78 17.20
CA ARG A 96 10.60 -1.49 18.16
C ARG A 96 10.33 -2.99 18.26
N HIS A 97 9.12 -3.43 17.92
CA HIS A 97 8.79 -4.85 17.94
C HIS A 97 9.63 -5.64 16.92
N PHE A 98 9.96 -5.02 15.78
CA PHE A 98 10.64 -5.67 14.67
C PHE A 98 12.15 -5.36 14.60
N GLU A 99 12.70 -4.52 15.47
CA GLU A 99 14.13 -4.15 15.53
C GLU A 99 15.07 -5.37 15.50
N GLY A 100 14.66 -6.51 16.07
CA GLY A 100 15.46 -7.73 16.12
C GLY A 100 15.48 -8.57 14.83
N ILE A 101 14.54 -8.35 13.90
CA ILE A 101 14.39 -9.17 12.68
C ILE A 101 14.59 -8.37 11.39
N LEU A 102 14.25 -7.08 11.38
CA LEU A 102 14.34 -6.25 10.18
C LEU A 102 15.75 -6.18 9.57
N PRO A 103 16.86 -6.12 10.33
CA PRO A 103 18.19 -6.09 9.72
C PRO A 103 18.49 -7.31 8.83
N ASP A 104 18.17 -8.53 9.28
CA ASP A 104 18.41 -9.74 8.47
C ASP A 104 17.45 -9.81 7.27
N LEU A 105 16.20 -9.37 7.45
CA LEU A 105 15.25 -9.30 6.33
C LEU A 105 15.68 -8.27 5.29
N ALA A 106 16.13 -7.08 5.70
CA ALA A 106 16.66 -6.05 4.81
C ALA A 106 17.87 -6.58 4.03
N ASP A 107 18.79 -7.29 4.69
CA ASP A 107 19.93 -7.91 4.03
C ASP A 107 19.51 -9.01 3.04
N ALA A 108 18.48 -9.81 3.37
CA ALA A 108 17.95 -10.85 2.51
C ALA A 108 17.28 -10.25 1.25
N VAL A 109 16.44 -9.24 1.41
CA VAL A 109 15.74 -8.57 0.30
C VAL A 109 16.73 -7.79 -0.57
N ALA A 110 17.74 -7.14 0.02
CA ALA A 110 18.77 -6.44 -0.75
C ALA A 110 19.56 -7.39 -1.67
N GLN A 111 19.75 -8.65 -1.26
CA GLN A 111 20.38 -9.67 -2.10
C GLN A 111 19.49 -10.16 -3.25
N ALA A 112 18.18 -9.95 -3.16
CA ALA A 112 17.25 -10.28 -4.24
C ALA A 112 17.33 -9.29 -5.41
N TYR A 113 17.67 -8.03 -5.13
CA TYR A 113 17.72 -6.97 -6.15
C TYR A 113 18.50 -7.34 -7.42
N PRO A 114 19.78 -7.78 -7.37
CA PRO A 114 20.54 -8.16 -8.57
C PRO A 114 19.98 -9.38 -9.31
N VAL A 115 19.13 -10.19 -8.66
CA VAL A 115 18.45 -11.35 -9.27
C VAL A 115 17.17 -10.92 -9.98
N VAL A 116 16.44 -9.97 -9.40
CA VAL A 116 15.16 -9.48 -9.94
C VAL A 116 15.37 -8.48 -11.08
N LEU A 117 16.41 -7.64 -11.02
CA LEU A 117 16.67 -6.62 -12.05
C LEU A 117 16.71 -7.18 -13.48
N PRO A 118 17.45 -8.28 -13.78
CA PRO A 118 17.42 -8.89 -15.12
C PRO A 118 16.02 -9.36 -15.56
N LEU A 119 15.15 -9.75 -14.64
CA LEU A 119 13.77 -10.17 -14.96
C LEU A 119 12.93 -8.98 -15.45
N LEU A 120 13.15 -7.78 -14.92
CA LEU A 120 12.54 -6.56 -15.47
C LEU A 120 13.15 -6.18 -16.82
N THR A 121 14.48 -6.24 -16.95
CA THR A 121 15.17 -5.91 -18.21
C THR A 121 14.69 -6.80 -19.37
N ALA A 122 14.51 -8.10 -19.12
CA ALA A 122 14.02 -9.07 -20.10
C ALA A 122 12.50 -9.25 -20.09
N SER A 123 11.75 -8.36 -19.42
CA SER A 123 10.31 -8.52 -19.25
C SER A 123 9.55 -8.42 -20.58
N PRO A 124 8.50 -9.23 -20.79
CA PRO A 124 7.52 -8.91 -21.81
C PRO A 124 6.73 -7.63 -21.40
N PRO A 125 6.22 -6.84 -22.37
CA PRO A 125 5.58 -5.55 -22.08
C PRO A 125 4.38 -5.63 -21.13
N ASP A 126 3.61 -6.71 -21.15
CA ASP A 126 2.44 -6.92 -20.30
C ASP A 126 2.79 -7.20 -18.83
N ARG A 127 4.06 -7.49 -18.53
CA ARG A 127 4.57 -7.77 -17.17
C ARG A 127 5.53 -6.73 -16.65
N ALA A 128 6.02 -5.83 -17.51
CA ALA A 128 7.08 -4.89 -17.16
C ALA A 128 6.70 -3.99 -15.98
N LEU A 129 5.46 -3.50 -15.96
CA LEU A 129 4.99 -2.60 -14.91
C LEU A 129 4.93 -3.30 -13.54
N PHE A 130 4.26 -4.45 -13.47
CA PHE A 130 4.19 -5.25 -12.23
C PHE A 130 5.58 -5.59 -11.68
N ARG A 131 6.52 -5.97 -12.55
CA ARG A 131 7.90 -6.25 -12.13
C ARG A 131 8.64 -5.00 -11.67
N ALA A 132 8.37 -3.85 -12.29
CA ALA A 132 8.95 -2.57 -11.90
C ALA A 132 8.45 -2.10 -10.53
N GLU A 133 7.15 -2.23 -10.25
CA GLU A 133 6.55 -1.88 -8.95
C GLU A 133 7.23 -2.66 -7.80
N ASN A 134 7.36 -3.97 -7.96
CA ASN A 134 8.02 -4.83 -6.97
C ASN A 134 9.53 -4.51 -6.83
N LEU A 135 10.21 -4.20 -7.92
CA LEU A 135 11.63 -3.82 -7.87
C LEU A 135 11.84 -2.42 -7.27
N VAL A 136 10.91 -1.49 -7.47
CA VAL A 136 10.90 -0.17 -6.81
C VAL A 136 10.74 -0.34 -5.32
N ALA A 137 9.82 -1.20 -4.85
CA ALA A 137 9.68 -1.51 -3.42
C ALA A 137 11.01 -1.96 -2.80
N ILE A 138 11.76 -2.83 -3.49
CA ILE A 138 13.11 -3.25 -3.09
C ILE A 138 14.10 -2.06 -3.08
N ALA A 139 14.18 -1.29 -4.17
CA ALA A 139 15.14 -0.18 -4.31
C ALA A 139 14.89 1.02 -3.38
N ARG A 140 13.68 1.15 -2.82
CA ARG A 140 13.36 2.15 -1.80
C ARG A 140 14.07 1.89 -0.47
N MET A 141 14.49 0.65 -0.19
CA MET A 141 15.24 0.35 1.02
C MET A 141 16.58 1.10 1.05
N ARG A 142 16.98 1.58 2.24
CA ARG A 142 18.21 2.37 2.42
C ARG A 142 19.48 1.72 1.86
N PRO A 143 19.71 0.39 1.98
CA PRO A 143 20.91 -0.26 1.44
C PRO A 143 21.04 -0.23 -0.08
N LEU A 144 19.98 0.14 -0.82
CA LEU A 144 19.94 0.15 -2.29
C LEU A 144 19.77 1.56 -2.87
N ALA A 145 20.03 2.61 -2.08
CA ALA A 145 19.92 3.99 -2.54
C ALA A 145 20.81 4.29 -3.77
N ASP A 146 21.97 3.66 -3.87
CA ASP A 146 22.91 3.74 -4.99
C ASP A 146 22.41 3.03 -6.26
N ARG A 147 21.39 2.18 -6.16
CA ARG A 147 20.76 1.48 -7.29
C ARG A 147 19.58 2.21 -7.89
N ARG A 148 19.07 3.25 -7.24
CA ARG A 148 17.88 3.97 -7.72
C ARG A 148 18.09 4.61 -9.07
N GLU A 149 19.27 5.17 -9.35
CA GLU A 149 19.57 5.82 -10.63
C GLU A 149 19.49 4.83 -11.81
N GLU A 150 20.03 3.61 -11.66
CA GLU A 150 19.99 2.59 -12.71
C GLU A 150 18.54 2.11 -12.96
N LEU A 151 17.75 1.97 -11.90
CA LEU A 151 16.35 1.56 -11.99
C LEU A 151 15.48 2.67 -12.59
N THR A 152 15.71 3.93 -12.23
CA THR A 152 15.04 5.09 -12.81
C THR A 152 15.22 5.13 -14.33
N ALA A 153 16.45 4.92 -14.82
CA ALA A 153 16.71 4.89 -16.26
C ALA A 153 15.90 3.80 -16.96
N LEU A 154 15.87 2.59 -16.38
CA LEU A 154 15.10 1.46 -16.93
C LEU A 154 13.59 1.73 -16.94
N ILE A 155 13.06 2.36 -15.89
CA ILE A 155 11.63 2.71 -15.80
C ILE A 155 11.26 3.79 -16.81
N LEU A 156 12.12 4.80 -17.01
CA LEU A 156 11.92 5.81 -18.05
C LEU A 156 11.84 5.17 -19.44
N GLU A 157 12.75 4.24 -19.75
CA GLU A 157 12.70 3.51 -21.02
C GLU A 157 11.40 2.73 -21.20
N TRP A 158 10.91 2.05 -20.16
CA TRP A 158 9.65 1.30 -20.22
C TRP A 158 8.44 2.21 -20.38
N SER A 159 8.43 3.34 -19.67
CA SER A 159 7.38 4.36 -19.79
C SER A 159 7.31 4.93 -21.21
N GLU A 160 8.46 5.25 -21.82
CA GLU A 160 8.51 5.79 -23.19
C GLU A 160 8.06 4.80 -24.26
N ARG A 161 8.21 3.49 -24.01
CA ARG A 161 7.72 2.43 -24.90
C ARG A 161 6.19 2.27 -24.84
N GLY A 162 5.50 2.92 -23.90
CA GLY A 162 4.05 2.82 -23.72
C GLY A 162 3.60 1.46 -23.18
N ALA A 163 4.44 0.77 -22.42
CA ALA A 163 4.13 -0.55 -21.84
C ALA A 163 3.26 -0.42 -20.58
N GLY A 164 1.98 -0.07 -20.73
CA GLY A 164 1.03 0.09 -19.62
C GLY A 164 0.64 1.55 -19.34
N PRO A 165 -0.15 1.81 -18.28
CA PRO A 165 -0.66 3.14 -17.96
C PRO A 165 0.45 4.12 -17.55
N GLN A 166 0.47 5.31 -18.16
CA GLN A 166 1.50 6.33 -17.90
C GLN A 166 1.53 6.79 -16.43
N ALA A 167 0.37 6.88 -15.78
CA ALA A 167 0.27 7.29 -14.38
C ALA A 167 0.96 6.29 -13.42
N GLU A 168 0.86 4.98 -13.67
CA GLU A 168 1.50 3.95 -12.82
C GLU A 168 3.02 3.95 -12.99
N TRP A 169 3.53 4.21 -14.21
CA TRP A 169 4.96 4.45 -14.41
C TRP A 169 5.46 5.68 -13.66
N LEU A 170 4.70 6.78 -13.66
CA LEU A 170 5.01 7.96 -12.86
C LEU A 170 4.96 7.67 -11.36
N HIS A 171 4.08 6.78 -10.91
CA HIS A 171 4.07 6.33 -9.53
C HIS A 171 5.42 5.73 -9.13
N CYS A 172 5.92 4.81 -9.95
CA CYS A 172 7.23 4.20 -9.74
C CYS A 172 8.37 5.23 -9.74
N LEU A 173 8.36 6.20 -10.68
CA LEU A 173 9.37 7.26 -10.75
C LEU A 173 9.34 8.16 -9.52
N GLY A 174 8.15 8.57 -9.06
CA GLY A 174 8.01 9.39 -7.85
C GLY A 174 8.48 8.66 -6.59
N GLN A 175 8.25 7.36 -6.50
CA GLN A 175 8.77 6.52 -5.41
C GLN A 175 10.31 6.41 -5.39
N LEU A 176 10.97 6.71 -6.52
CA LEU A 176 12.43 6.79 -6.65
C LEU A 176 12.95 8.24 -6.57
N ASP A 177 12.14 9.17 -6.04
CA ASP A 177 12.48 10.58 -5.83
C ASP A 177 12.75 11.36 -7.14
N VAL A 178 12.21 10.92 -8.28
CA VAL A 178 12.27 11.68 -9.54
C VAL A 178 11.39 12.92 -9.44
N ASP A 179 11.90 14.07 -9.88
CA ASP A 179 11.09 15.29 -9.96
C ASP A 179 10.05 15.17 -11.08
N LEU A 180 8.78 15.35 -10.71
CA LEU A 180 7.62 15.19 -11.59
C LEU A 180 6.86 16.51 -11.78
N ARG A 181 7.40 17.66 -11.33
CA ARG A 181 6.70 18.95 -11.42
C ARG A 181 6.29 19.34 -12.85
N ASP A 182 7.09 18.97 -13.85
CA ASP A 182 6.75 19.17 -15.28
C ASP A 182 5.46 18.44 -15.71
N ARG A 183 5.03 17.43 -14.94
CA ARG A 183 3.83 16.63 -15.21
C ARG A 183 2.57 17.18 -14.55
N LEU A 184 2.66 18.25 -13.75
CA LEU A 184 1.49 18.94 -13.17
C LEU A 184 0.60 19.65 -14.23
N ILE A 185 1.12 19.79 -15.45
CA ILE A 185 0.42 20.39 -16.60
C ILE A 185 0.03 19.37 -17.68
N ASP A 186 0.30 18.08 -17.45
CA ASP A 186 0.04 17.02 -18.44
C ASP A 186 -1.44 17.00 -18.85
N PRO A 187 -1.83 16.72 -20.11
CA PRO A 187 -3.24 16.63 -20.50
C PRO A 187 -4.01 15.51 -19.80
N ASP A 188 -3.37 14.43 -19.36
CA ASP A 188 -4.01 13.30 -18.68
C ASP A 188 -4.24 13.62 -17.18
N PRO A 189 -5.51 13.58 -16.68
CA PRO A 189 -5.80 13.80 -15.26
C PRO A 189 -5.11 12.81 -14.32
N ALA A 190 -4.94 11.55 -14.71
CA ALA A 190 -4.27 10.55 -13.88
C ALA A 190 -2.79 10.88 -13.71
N VAL A 191 -2.12 11.29 -14.81
CA VAL A 191 -0.71 11.69 -14.82
C VAL A 191 -0.49 12.95 -13.96
N ARG A 192 -1.34 13.97 -14.12
CA ARG A 192 -1.27 15.19 -13.29
C ARG A 192 -1.47 14.89 -11.81
N LEU A 193 -2.48 14.08 -11.49
CA LEU A 193 -2.79 13.75 -10.10
C LEU A 193 -1.64 12.93 -9.48
N GLN A 194 -1.06 11.98 -10.21
CA GLN A 194 0.08 11.22 -9.72
C GLN A 194 1.27 12.13 -9.41
N ALA A 195 1.58 13.07 -10.31
CA ALA A 195 2.62 14.06 -10.07
C ALA A 195 2.31 14.94 -8.84
N ALA A 196 1.07 15.38 -8.68
CA ALA A 196 0.64 16.16 -7.54
C ALA A 196 0.83 15.42 -6.21
N LEU A 197 0.54 14.12 -6.15
CA LEU A 197 0.73 13.28 -4.95
C LEU A 197 2.18 13.18 -4.48
N PHE A 198 3.18 13.43 -5.34
CA PHE A 198 4.60 13.48 -4.94
C PHE A 198 5.13 14.90 -4.68
N HIS A 199 4.38 15.93 -5.09
CA HIS A 199 4.77 17.34 -4.97
C HIS A 199 3.67 18.13 -4.26
N GLU A 200 3.28 17.64 -3.08
CA GLU A 200 2.26 18.24 -2.20
C GLU A 200 2.61 19.68 -1.75
N ASP A 201 3.91 19.99 -1.74
CA ASP A 201 4.48 21.31 -1.43
C ASP A 201 4.30 22.33 -2.56
N ASP A 202 4.08 21.87 -3.80
CA ASP A 202 3.82 22.73 -4.94
C ASP A 202 2.39 23.29 -4.87
N PRO A 203 2.17 24.62 -5.00
CA PRO A 203 0.84 25.21 -4.94
C PRO A 203 -0.17 24.61 -5.92
N ARG A 204 0.30 24.21 -7.11
CA ARG A 204 -0.54 23.56 -8.12
C ARG A 204 -0.78 22.10 -7.78
N GLY A 205 0.23 21.39 -7.26
CA GLY A 205 0.07 20.04 -6.71
C GLY A 205 -1.03 19.99 -5.65
N ARG A 206 -0.95 20.90 -4.68
CA ARG A 206 -1.99 21.10 -3.67
C ARG A 206 -3.38 21.33 -4.28
N GLU A 207 -3.51 22.27 -5.22
CA GLU A 207 -4.80 22.56 -5.86
C GLU A 207 -5.40 21.32 -6.55
N LEU A 208 -4.57 20.57 -7.28
CA LEU A 208 -4.97 19.34 -7.97
C LEU A 208 -5.46 18.27 -6.99
N ILE A 209 -4.74 18.05 -5.87
CA ILE A 209 -5.13 17.08 -4.84
C ILE A 209 -6.49 17.43 -4.24
N LEU A 210 -6.68 18.68 -3.83
CA LEU A 210 -7.92 19.13 -3.19
C LEU A 210 -9.11 19.06 -4.17
N ALA A 211 -8.90 19.43 -5.43
CA ALA A 211 -9.92 19.34 -6.46
C ALA A 211 -10.30 17.88 -6.77
N ALA A 212 -9.32 16.97 -6.81
CA ALA A 212 -9.54 15.56 -7.12
C ALA A 212 -10.36 14.83 -6.05
N LEU A 213 -10.30 15.27 -4.78
CA LEU A 213 -11.03 14.64 -3.67
C LEU A 213 -12.56 14.61 -3.89
N ALA A 214 -13.09 15.55 -4.67
CA ALA A 214 -14.53 15.66 -4.94
C ALA A 214 -15.07 14.53 -5.83
N GLU A 215 -14.22 13.93 -6.66
CA GLU A 215 -14.58 12.94 -7.68
C GLU A 215 -13.98 11.57 -7.36
N PRO A 216 -14.50 10.46 -7.94
CA PRO A 216 -13.84 9.17 -7.85
C PRO A 216 -12.42 9.31 -8.43
N PRO A 217 -11.40 8.74 -7.77
CA PRO A 217 -10.05 8.84 -8.29
C PRO A 217 -9.95 8.18 -9.68
N PRO A 218 -9.13 8.72 -10.59
CA PRO A 218 -8.91 8.10 -11.89
C PRO A 218 -8.24 6.72 -11.73
N PRO A 219 -8.32 5.84 -12.76
CA PRO A 219 -7.59 4.58 -12.77
C PRO A 219 -6.11 4.77 -12.44
N GLY A 220 -5.54 3.86 -11.66
CA GLY A 220 -4.14 3.92 -11.19
C GLY A 220 -3.92 4.77 -9.93
N VAL A 221 -4.94 5.49 -9.44
CA VAL A 221 -4.85 6.24 -8.17
C VAL A 221 -5.83 5.67 -7.15
N HIS A 222 -5.31 5.24 -6.00
CA HIS A 222 -6.15 4.73 -4.91
C HIS A 222 -6.79 5.86 -4.10
N GLN A 223 -8.06 5.67 -3.69
CA GLN A 223 -8.80 6.66 -2.89
C GLN A 223 -8.12 6.95 -1.55
N PHE A 224 -7.55 5.94 -0.88
CA PHE A 224 -6.87 6.15 0.40
C PHE A 224 -5.64 7.06 0.25
N ALA A 225 -4.86 6.90 -0.83
CA ALA A 225 -3.69 7.73 -1.10
C ALA A 225 -4.09 9.19 -1.35
N LEU A 226 -5.16 9.40 -2.13
CA LEU A 226 -5.72 10.73 -2.38
C LEU A 226 -6.25 11.38 -1.10
N VAL A 227 -6.99 10.65 -0.27
CA VAL A 227 -7.46 11.15 1.03
C VAL A 227 -6.29 11.53 1.92
N ALA A 228 -5.29 10.65 2.06
CA ALA A 228 -4.12 10.91 2.90
C ALA A 228 -3.36 12.17 2.46
N ALA A 229 -3.16 12.37 1.15
CA ALA A 229 -2.55 13.58 0.61
C ALA A 229 -3.42 14.83 0.88
N ALA A 230 -4.73 14.74 0.64
CA ALA A 230 -5.64 15.86 0.91
C ALA A 230 -5.61 16.29 2.39
N LEU A 231 -5.53 15.33 3.31
CA LEU A 231 -5.41 15.61 4.75
C LEU A 231 -4.10 16.32 5.13
N ARG A 232 -3.00 16.07 4.41
CA ARG A 232 -1.72 16.73 4.64
C ARG A 232 -1.68 18.18 4.12
N VAL A 233 -2.35 18.45 3.00
CA VAL A 233 -2.29 19.76 2.32
C VAL A 233 -3.44 20.71 2.68
N ALA A 234 -4.54 20.18 3.21
CA ALA A 234 -5.67 20.98 3.70
C ALA A 234 -5.28 21.79 4.94
N ALA A 235 -5.70 23.05 5.00
CA ALA A 235 -5.46 23.92 6.15
C ALA A 235 -6.28 23.47 7.37
N ASP A 236 -7.52 23.04 7.14
CA ASP A 236 -8.44 22.52 8.13
C ASP A 236 -9.54 21.67 7.46
N PHE A 237 -10.45 21.12 8.26
CA PHE A 237 -11.55 20.32 7.73
C PHE A 237 -12.55 21.13 6.90
N ASP A 238 -12.71 22.43 7.18
CA ASP A 238 -13.70 23.27 6.51
C ASP A 238 -13.35 23.43 5.01
N GLU A 239 -12.06 23.50 4.69
CA GLU A 239 -11.57 23.55 3.31
C GLU A 239 -11.98 22.33 2.47
N ILE A 240 -11.99 21.13 3.07
CA ILE A 240 -12.28 19.87 2.35
C ILE A 240 -13.66 19.29 2.66
N ALA A 241 -14.46 19.95 3.49
CA ALA A 241 -15.69 19.38 4.05
C ALA A 241 -16.66 18.84 2.98
N THR A 242 -16.85 19.61 1.89
CA THR A 242 -17.76 19.22 0.80
C THR A 242 -17.27 17.95 0.09
N ALA A 243 -15.99 17.91 -0.29
CA ALA A 243 -15.39 16.75 -0.94
C ALA A 243 -15.34 15.54 0.00
N ALA A 244 -15.05 15.76 1.29
CA ALA A 244 -15.09 14.72 2.32
C ALA A 244 -16.49 14.09 2.46
N CYS A 245 -17.55 14.89 2.35
CA CYS A 245 -18.93 14.37 2.33
C CYS A 245 -19.21 13.50 1.11
N GLN A 246 -18.67 13.85 -0.07
CA GLN A 246 -18.83 13.06 -1.29
C GLN A 246 -18.12 11.71 -1.14
N VAL A 247 -16.89 11.68 -0.62
CA VAL A 247 -16.17 10.45 -0.29
C VAL A 247 -16.97 9.61 0.70
N ALA A 248 -17.36 10.18 1.83
CA ALA A 248 -18.14 9.48 2.87
C ALA A 248 -19.48 8.91 2.37
N SER A 249 -20.07 9.50 1.32
CA SER A 249 -21.35 9.05 0.76
C SER A 249 -21.24 7.85 -0.17
N ARG A 250 -20.05 7.59 -0.74
CA ARG A 250 -19.83 6.53 -1.74
C ARG A 250 -18.92 5.40 -1.27
N ASP A 251 -18.16 5.63 -0.20
CA ASP A 251 -17.14 4.70 0.27
C ASP A 251 -17.78 3.54 1.06
N SER A 252 -17.43 2.30 0.71
CA SER A 252 -18.06 1.09 1.25
C SER A 252 -17.28 0.50 2.43
N TRP A 253 -15.95 0.62 2.36
CA TRP A 253 -15.02 0.09 3.33
C TRP A 253 -13.77 0.97 3.40
N ALA A 254 -13.40 1.36 4.62
CA ALA A 254 -12.11 1.93 4.90
C ALA A 254 -11.54 1.23 6.13
N GLY A 255 -10.24 0.91 6.10
CA GLY A 255 -9.48 0.68 7.32
C GLY A 255 -9.66 1.84 8.29
N PHE A 256 -9.36 1.64 9.58
CA PHE A 256 -9.57 2.68 10.60
C PHE A 256 -8.89 4.02 10.27
N ASP A 257 -7.81 3.97 9.50
CA ASP A 257 -6.93 5.08 9.17
C ASP A 257 -7.01 5.53 7.70
N ASP A 258 -7.95 4.98 6.93
CA ASP A 258 -8.07 5.24 5.49
C ASP A 258 -9.42 5.87 5.13
N GLY A 259 -9.54 6.32 3.88
CA GLY A 259 -10.82 6.70 3.26
C GLY A 259 -11.69 7.62 4.11
N TRP A 260 -12.97 7.29 4.25
CA TRP A 260 -13.89 8.05 5.10
C TRP A 260 -13.49 8.05 6.59
N GLY A 261 -12.81 7.02 7.08
CA GLY A 261 -12.39 6.92 8.49
C GLY A 261 -11.35 7.99 8.86
N ALA A 262 -10.37 8.19 7.98
CA ALA A 262 -9.37 9.24 8.10
C ALA A 262 -10.00 10.64 8.09
N LEU A 263 -10.97 10.87 7.20
CA LEU A 263 -11.73 12.13 7.12
C LEU A 263 -12.50 12.43 8.41
N VAL A 264 -13.10 11.42 9.05
CA VAL A 264 -13.75 11.59 10.36
C VAL A 264 -12.73 11.99 11.43
N ARG A 265 -11.57 11.35 11.48
CA ARG A 265 -10.54 11.74 12.46
C ARG A 265 -10.08 13.17 12.27
N PHE A 266 -9.87 13.58 11.03
CA PHE A 266 -9.48 14.96 10.70
C PHE A 266 -10.57 15.97 11.08
N ALA A 267 -11.84 15.63 10.86
CA ALA A 267 -12.98 16.45 11.28
C ALA A 267 -13.15 16.54 12.80
N PHE A 268 -12.72 15.51 13.54
CA PHE A 268 -12.91 15.36 14.99
C PHE A 268 -11.56 15.19 15.74
N PRO A 269 -10.67 16.20 15.73
CA PRO A 269 -9.40 16.14 16.47
C PRO A 269 -9.62 16.04 17.99
N LYS A 270 -10.81 16.43 18.46
CA LYS A 270 -11.32 16.15 19.80
C LYS A 270 -12.65 15.41 19.67
N PRO A 271 -12.89 14.37 20.48
CA PRO A 271 -14.16 13.66 20.45
C PRO A 271 -15.36 14.59 20.67
N TYR A 272 -16.45 14.37 19.96
CA TYR A 272 -17.71 15.06 20.18
C TYR A 272 -18.14 14.95 21.65
N ALA A 273 -18.67 16.05 22.19
CA ALA A 273 -19.28 16.11 23.51
C ALA A 273 -20.47 17.06 23.45
N THR A 274 -21.50 16.86 24.26
CA THR A 274 -22.66 17.76 24.30
C THR A 274 -22.30 19.20 24.68
N SER A 275 -21.21 19.41 25.42
CA SER A 275 -20.65 20.74 25.71
C SER A 275 -19.90 21.38 24.54
N ARG A 276 -19.65 20.63 23.46
CA ARG A 276 -18.97 21.04 22.22
C ARG A 276 -19.84 20.65 21.02
N PRO A 277 -20.85 21.47 20.67
CA PRO A 277 -21.74 21.16 19.57
C PRO A 277 -20.98 21.04 18.24
N LEU A 278 -21.54 20.27 17.32
CA LEU A 278 -20.97 20.10 15.98
C LEU A 278 -20.93 21.43 15.22
N THR A 279 -19.83 21.70 14.52
CA THR A 279 -19.78 22.71 13.47
C THR A 279 -20.66 22.30 12.29
N GLU A 280 -21.01 23.22 11.39
CA GLU A 280 -21.83 22.87 10.22
C GLU A 280 -21.11 21.86 9.29
N PRO A 281 -19.80 22.02 9.00
CA PRO A 281 -19.03 21.00 8.28
C PRO A 281 -19.05 19.62 8.94
N GLN A 282 -18.82 19.53 10.25
CA GLN A 282 -18.91 18.26 10.99
C GLN A 282 -20.31 17.66 10.90
N ARG A 283 -21.35 18.49 11.00
CA ARG A 283 -22.74 18.07 10.88
C ARG A 283 -23.04 17.52 9.47
N ALA A 284 -22.55 18.18 8.43
CA ALA A 284 -22.69 17.73 7.04
C ALA A 284 -22.01 16.36 6.83
N LEU A 285 -20.79 16.18 7.34
CA LEU A 285 -20.08 14.89 7.29
C LEU A 285 -20.88 13.79 7.98
N VAL A 286 -21.39 14.04 9.19
CA VAL A 286 -22.20 13.05 9.91
C VAL A 286 -23.50 12.73 9.16
N ARG A 287 -24.12 13.69 8.45
CA ARG A 287 -25.28 13.41 7.57
C ARG A 287 -24.90 12.49 6.42
N ALA A 288 -23.77 12.71 5.77
CA ALA A 288 -23.26 11.88 4.68
C ALA A 288 -23.05 10.43 5.16
N LEU A 289 -22.31 10.23 6.26
CA LEU A 289 -22.06 8.92 6.87
C LEU A 289 -23.34 8.19 7.29
N VAL A 290 -24.34 8.94 7.76
CA VAL A 290 -25.65 8.38 8.15
C VAL A 290 -26.47 7.96 6.92
N THR A 291 -26.26 8.57 5.76
CA THR A 291 -27.03 8.29 4.55
C THR A 291 -26.45 7.11 3.77
N ASN A 292 -25.13 6.90 3.85
CA ASN A 292 -24.46 5.74 3.26
C ASN A 292 -24.87 4.45 3.97
N ASP A 293 -25.58 3.55 3.28
CA ASP A 293 -26.08 2.29 3.85
C ASP A 293 -24.98 1.26 4.12
N GLU A 294 -23.91 1.24 3.33
CA GLU A 294 -22.81 0.26 3.42
C GLU A 294 -22.02 0.41 4.73
N LEU A 295 -21.91 1.62 5.26
CA LEU A 295 -21.27 1.88 6.56
C LEU A 295 -22.06 1.32 7.74
N TRP A 296 -23.33 0.97 7.55
CA TRP A 296 -24.19 0.40 8.58
C TRP A 296 -24.48 -1.09 8.36
N ASP A 297 -23.79 -1.73 7.41
CA ASP A 297 -23.82 -3.18 7.26
C ASP A 297 -23.28 -3.85 8.54
N PRO A 298 -23.99 -4.83 9.13
CA PRO A 298 -23.53 -5.53 10.34
C PRO A 298 -22.17 -6.24 10.21
N THR A 299 -21.76 -6.58 8.99
CA THR A 299 -20.45 -7.18 8.68
C THR A 299 -19.32 -6.13 8.69
N ASN A 300 -19.64 -4.84 8.62
CA ASN A 300 -18.67 -3.76 8.72
C ASN A 300 -18.30 -3.49 10.19
N GLY A 301 -17.26 -4.17 10.67
CA GLY A 301 -16.72 -3.99 12.02
C GLY A 301 -16.04 -2.64 12.26
N SER A 302 -15.64 -1.92 11.21
CA SER A 302 -14.82 -0.71 11.30
C SER A 302 -15.59 0.52 11.77
N CYS A 303 -16.84 0.65 11.30
CA CYS A 303 -17.70 1.80 11.56
C CYS A 303 -17.84 2.13 13.05
N GLY A 304 -18.10 1.10 13.86
CA GLY A 304 -18.31 1.27 15.28
C GLY A 304 -17.09 1.77 16.06
N LEU A 305 -15.86 1.56 15.58
CA LEU A 305 -14.64 1.99 16.24
C LEU A 305 -14.27 3.43 15.86
N VAL A 306 -14.37 3.79 14.57
CA VAL A 306 -14.15 5.18 14.11
C VAL A 306 -15.11 6.13 14.83
N PHE A 307 -16.40 5.77 14.92
CA PHE A 307 -17.39 6.58 15.62
C PHE A 307 -17.09 6.70 17.11
N LYS A 308 -16.62 5.61 17.74
CA LYS A 308 -16.22 5.62 19.16
C LYS A 308 -15.06 6.59 19.38
N GLN A 309 -14.04 6.58 18.52
CA GLN A 309 -12.89 7.49 18.61
C GLN A 309 -13.29 8.95 18.41
N ALA A 310 -14.20 9.22 17.47
CA ALA A 310 -14.75 10.55 17.22
C ALA A 310 -15.76 11.03 18.29
N GLY A 311 -16.09 10.19 19.29
CA GLY A 311 -17.11 10.50 20.30
C GLY A 311 -18.55 10.49 19.77
N LEU A 312 -18.77 9.97 18.57
CA LEU A 312 -20.07 9.90 17.92
C LEU A 312 -20.90 8.69 18.40
N PRO A 313 -22.24 8.76 18.38
CA PRO A 313 -23.08 7.63 18.75
C PRO A 313 -22.87 6.42 17.83
N ARG A 314 -22.75 5.21 18.38
CA ARG A 314 -22.56 3.97 17.57
C ARG A 314 -23.83 3.46 16.88
N ARG A 315 -24.97 4.15 17.03
CA ARG A 315 -26.27 3.77 16.46
C ARG A 315 -26.70 4.80 15.42
N ARG A 316 -27.05 4.35 14.22
CA ARG A 316 -27.49 5.21 13.10
C ARG A 316 -28.56 6.21 13.48
N ASN A 317 -29.61 5.75 14.17
CA ASN A 317 -30.72 6.61 14.60
C ASN A 317 -30.30 7.67 15.64
N ALA A 318 -29.26 7.41 16.44
CA ALA A 318 -28.74 8.41 17.36
C ALA A 318 -27.91 9.47 16.62
N CYS A 319 -27.15 9.09 15.59
CA CYS A 319 -26.48 10.05 14.71
C CYS A 319 -27.48 10.89 13.90
N ARG A 320 -28.57 10.30 13.38
CA ARG A 320 -29.66 11.05 12.71
C ARG A 320 -30.16 12.21 13.58
N ARG A 321 -30.52 11.90 14.84
CA ARG A 321 -30.99 12.93 15.79
C ARG A 321 -29.95 14.00 16.09
N LEU A 322 -28.65 13.67 16.01
CA LEU A 322 -27.57 14.62 16.27
C LEU A 322 -27.46 15.68 15.15
N VAL A 323 -27.81 15.32 13.92
CA VAL A 323 -27.64 16.20 12.75
C VAL A 323 -28.93 16.87 12.25
N GLY A 324 -30.07 16.54 12.87
CA GLY A 324 -31.39 17.03 12.51
C GLY A 324 -32.03 16.14 11.46
#